data_AF-A0A2S6Q1K7-F1
#
_entry.id   AF-A0A2S6Q1K7-F1
#
_cell.length_a   1.000
_cell.length_b   1.000
_cell.length_c   1.000
_cell.angle_alpha   90.00
_cell.angle_beta   90.00
_cell.angle_gamma   90.00
#
_symmetry.space_group_name_H-M   'P 1'
#
loop_
_entity.id
_entity.type
_entity.pdbx_description
1 polymer ?
#
loop_
_entity_poly.entity_id
_entity_poly.type
_entity_poly.pdbx_seq_one_letter_code
_entity_poly.pdbx_strand_id
1 'polypeptide(L)'
;MSSRSPLPSSAAPAPSGVLRARFLNVKDAAEYLGLSPHTLYVWRHRRQGPPSFRMGPRGRVMYRREAVDTWIREQEQADSRANPSLSPLSAKSQQRASRLPNA
;
A
#
# COMPACT_ATOMS: atom_id res chain seq x y z
N MET A 1 -30.37 -43.65 -18.69
CA MET A 1 -30.23 -42.21 -18.94
C MET A 1 -31.04 -41.45 -17.89
N SER A 2 -30.38 -40.83 -16.92
CA SER A 2 -30.88 -39.68 -16.13
C SER A 2 -29.71 -39.18 -15.29
N SER A 3 -28.92 -38.33 -15.94
CA SER A 3 -27.88 -37.51 -15.33
C SER A 3 -28.54 -36.56 -14.32
N ARG A 4 -28.24 -36.75 -13.03
CA ARG A 4 -28.53 -35.73 -12.02
C ARG A 4 -27.20 -35.14 -11.57
N SER A 5 -26.78 -34.12 -12.30
CA SER A 5 -25.61 -33.30 -11.93
C SER A 5 -25.86 -32.64 -10.57
N PRO A 6 -24.81 -32.49 -9.73
CA PRO A 6 -24.93 -31.79 -8.46
C PRO A 6 -25.05 -30.28 -8.70
N LEU A 7 -26.01 -29.64 -8.03
CA LEU A 7 -26.02 -28.19 -7.90
C LEU A 7 -24.80 -27.77 -7.08
N PRO A 8 -24.00 -26.78 -7.51
CA PRO A 8 -23.07 -26.13 -6.61
C PRO A 8 -23.90 -25.33 -5.61
N SER A 9 -23.97 -25.81 -4.37
CA SER A 9 -24.50 -25.02 -3.26
C SER A 9 -23.57 -23.83 -3.09
N SER A 10 -23.94 -22.73 -3.75
CA SER A 10 -23.33 -21.42 -3.62
C SER A 10 -23.55 -20.96 -2.18
N ALA A 11 -22.67 -21.41 -1.30
CA ALA A 11 -22.48 -20.82 0.01
C ALA A 11 -21.87 -19.44 -0.26
N ALA A 12 -22.73 -18.44 -0.46
CA ALA A 12 -22.35 -17.06 -0.36
C ALA A 12 -21.57 -16.89 0.96
N PRO A 13 -20.34 -16.36 0.95
CA PRO A 13 -19.67 -16.06 2.19
C PRO A 13 -20.51 -14.99 2.88
N ALA A 14 -21.11 -15.36 4.02
CA ALA A 14 -21.74 -14.41 4.91
C ALA A 14 -20.81 -13.19 5.06
N PRO A 15 -21.32 -11.95 5.04
CA PRO A 15 -20.55 -10.81 5.51
C PRO A 15 -20.43 -10.97 7.03
N SER A 16 -19.59 -11.91 7.47
CA SER A 16 -19.15 -12.02 8.83
C SER A 16 -18.60 -10.65 9.18
N GLY A 17 -19.26 -10.02 10.15
CA GLY A 17 -19.00 -8.67 10.63
C GLY A 17 -17.59 -8.57 11.18
N VAL A 18 -16.61 -8.52 10.28
CA VAL A 18 -15.40 -7.76 10.48
C VAL A 18 -15.90 -6.33 10.59
N LEU A 19 -16.14 -5.88 11.82
CA LEU A 19 -15.75 -4.52 12.16
C LEU A 19 -14.26 -4.45 11.82
N ARG A 20 -13.95 -4.24 10.53
CA ARG A 20 -12.60 -4.06 10.01
C ARG A 20 -12.09 -2.95 10.89
N ALA A 21 -11.20 -3.27 11.82
CA ALA A 21 -10.64 -2.29 12.74
C ALA A 21 -10.13 -1.16 11.84
N ARG A 22 -10.91 -0.08 11.77
CA ARG A 22 -10.68 1.01 10.81
C ARG A 22 -9.34 1.67 11.15
N PHE A 23 -8.95 1.53 12.41
CA PHE A 23 -7.75 2.05 13.01
C PHE A 23 -6.90 0.93 13.61
N LEU A 24 -5.62 0.96 13.31
CA LEU A 24 -4.56 0.10 13.82
C LEU A 24 -3.69 0.93 14.76
N ASN A 25 -3.31 0.37 15.91
CA ASN A 25 -2.28 1.00 16.73
C ASN A 25 -0.88 0.78 16.11
N VAL A 26 0.18 1.35 16.70
CA VAL A 26 1.56 1.18 16.16
C VAL A 26 1.97 -0.29 16.08
N LYS A 27 1.62 -1.11 17.08
CA LYS A 27 1.96 -2.54 17.11
C LYS A 27 1.18 -3.30 16.04
N ASP A 28 -0.12 -3.08 15.93
CA ASP A 28 -0.96 -3.75 14.92
C ASP A 28 -0.55 -3.32 13.50
N ALA A 29 -0.19 -2.05 13.31
CA ALA A 29 0.30 -1.55 12.01
C ALA A 29 1.66 -2.17 11.66
N ALA A 30 2.53 -2.37 12.65
CA ALA A 30 3.81 -3.04 12.46
C ALA A 30 3.61 -4.50 12.06
N GLU A 31 2.75 -5.22 12.79
CA GLU A 31 2.37 -6.61 12.46
C GLU A 31 1.72 -6.70 11.07
N TYR A 32 0.84 -5.76 10.72
CA TYR A 32 0.20 -5.71 9.41
C TYR A 32 1.19 -5.52 8.25
N LEU A 33 2.22 -4.69 8.47
CA LEU A 33 3.28 -4.44 7.49
C LEU A 33 4.40 -5.49 7.51
N GLY A 34 4.39 -6.42 8.47
CA GLY A 34 5.49 -7.36 8.69
C GLY A 34 6.78 -6.68 9.17
N LEU A 35 6.67 -5.53 9.85
CA LEU A 35 7.79 -4.73 10.34
C LEU A 35 7.85 -4.76 11.87
N SER A 36 8.99 -4.32 12.42
CA SER A 36 9.09 -4.08 13.87
C SER A 36 8.42 -2.76 14.26
N PRO A 37 7.79 -2.65 15.44
CA PRO A 37 7.26 -1.37 15.94
C PRO A 37 8.35 -0.30 16.03
N HIS A 38 9.59 -0.68 16.32
CA HIS A 38 10.74 0.22 16.34
C HIS A 38 10.99 0.85 14.96
N THR A 39 10.88 0.07 13.89
CA THR A 39 10.98 0.57 12.51
C THR A 39 9.92 1.64 12.23
N LEU A 40 8.67 1.43 12.67
CA LEU A 40 7.61 2.44 12.52
C LEU A 40 7.90 3.72 13.34
N TYR A 41 8.47 3.61 14.54
CA TYR A 41 8.89 4.79 15.29
C TYR A 41 9.98 5.58 14.57
N VAL A 42 10.98 4.89 14.02
CA VAL A 42 12.05 5.52 13.22
C VAL A 42 11.47 6.21 11.99
N TRP A 43 10.59 5.54 11.24
CA TRP A 43 9.92 6.13 10.07
C TRP A 43 9.15 7.38 10.45
N ARG A 44 8.37 7.34 11.53
CA ARG A 44 7.62 8.49 12.03
C ARG A 44 8.53 9.65 12.43
N HIS A 45 9.68 9.39 13.06
CA HIS A 45 10.66 10.43 13.39
C HIS A 45 11.26 11.05 12.11
N ARG A 46 11.52 10.23 11.09
CA ARG A 46 12.02 10.67 9.79
C ARG A 46 10.93 11.21 8.86
N ARG A 47 9.70 11.41 9.36
CA ARG A 47 8.51 11.84 8.60
C ARG A 47 8.25 11.01 7.34
N GLN A 48 8.58 9.73 7.42
CA GLN A 48 8.37 8.73 6.38
C GLN A 48 7.34 7.70 6.86
N GLY A 49 6.81 6.93 5.92
CA GLY A 49 5.87 5.85 6.21
C GLY A 49 4.39 6.27 6.12
N PRO A 50 3.50 5.35 6.49
CA PRO A 50 2.07 5.54 6.29
C PRO A 50 1.50 6.68 7.17
N PRO A 51 0.44 7.35 6.70
CA PRO A 51 -0.19 8.44 7.43
C PRO A 51 -0.62 8.01 8.84
N SER A 52 -0.08 8.68 9.86
CA SER A 52 -0.38 8.44 11.26
C SER A 52 -0.98 9.68 11.90
N PHE A 53 -1.94 9.50 12.80
CA PHE A 53 -2.54 10.61 13.55
C PHE A 53 -2.64 10.28 15.02
N ARG A 54 -2.69 11.33 15.86
CA ARG A 54 -2.87 11.17 17.31
C ARG A 54 -4.37 11.15 17.59
N MET A 55 -4.85 10.13 18.28
CA MET A 55 -6.24 9.99 18.70
C MET A 55 -6.36 10.07 20.23
N GLY A 56 -7.25 10.93 20.70
CA GLY A 56 -7.65 11.05 22.10
C GLY A 56 -6.73 11.90 22.99
N PRO A 57 -7.12 12.11 24.27
CA PRO A 57 -6.45 13.02 25.19
C PRO A 57 -5.01 12.63 25.53
N ARG A 58 -4.71 11.33 25.42
CA ARG A 58 -3.37 10.76 25.67
C ARG A 58 -2.48 10.72 24.42
N GLY A 59 -2.96 11.25 23.29
CA GLY A 59 -2.17 11.40 22.07
C GLY A 59 -1.66 10.08 21.47
N ARG A 60 -2.43 8.99 21.61
CA ARG A 60 -2.03 7.68 21.09
C ARG A 60 -1.95 7.71 19.57
N VAL A 61 -0.88 7.15 19.01
CA VAL A 61 -0.69 7.11 17.56
C VAL A 61 -1.53 5.97 16.99
N MET A 62 -2.40 6.33 16.05
CA MET A 62 -3.26 5.42 15.32
C MET A 62 -3.02 5.58 13.82
N TYR A 63 -3.20 4.48 13.10
CA TYR A 63 -3.10 4.38 11.65
C TYR A 63 -4.46 3.96 11.12
N ARG A 64 -4.95 4.60 10.06
CA ARG A 64 -6.16 4.11 9.39
C ARG A 64 -5.75 2.99 8.45
N ARG A 65 -6.41 1.82 8.51
CA ARG A 65 -6.07 0.67 7.65
C ARG A 65 -6.05 1.05 6.17
N GLU A 66 -7.10 1.74 5.71
CA GLU A 66 -7.21 2.23 4.34
C GLU A 66 -6.06 3.19 3.95
N ALA A 67 -5.57 3.99 4.90
CA ALA A 67 -4.45 4.90 4.65
C ALA A 67 -3.12 4.14 4.56
N VAL A 68 -2.94 3.09 5.36
CA VAL A 68 -1.78 2.18 5.24
C VAL A 68 -1.82 1.48 3.89
N ASP A 69 -2.97 0.94 3.49
CA ASP A 69 -3.13 0.25 2.18
C ASP A 69 -2.86 1.20 1.00
N THR A 70 -3.34 2.45 1.08
CA THR A 70 -3.09 3.46 0.05
C THR A 70 -1.61 3.81 -0.01
N TRP A 71 -0.97 4.00 1.14
CA TRP A 71 0.46 4.29 1.21
C TRP A 71 1.32 3.16 0.62
N ILE A 72 0.97 1.89 0.85
CA ILE A 72 1.67 0.75 0.23
C ILE A 72 1.61 0.87 -1.30
N ARG A 73 0.43 1.10 -1.86
CA ARG A 73 0.25 1.24 -3.32
C ARG A 73 1.00 2.43 -3.90
N GLU A 74 1.06 3.54 -3.16
CA GLU A 74 1.85 4.71 -3.56
C GLU A 74 3.34 4.39 -3.53
N GLN A 75 3.83 3.65 -2.53
CA GLN A 75 5.22 3.19 -2.48
C GLN A 75 5.55 2.23 -3.61
N GLU A 76 4.68 1.27 -3.92
CA GLU A 76 4.87 0.35 -5.06
C GLU A 76 4.94 1.11 -6.40
N GLN A 77 4.15 2.16 -6.55
CA GLN A 77 4.19 3.00 -7.76
C GLN A 77 5.40 3.93 -7.80
N ALA A 78 5.81 4.48 -6.67
CA ALA A 78 6.97 5.37 -6.58
C ALA A 78 8.29 4.60 -6.69
N ASP A 79 8.33 3.35 -6.24
CA ASP A 79 9.49 2.49 -6.35
C ASP A 79 9.74 2.15 -7.83
N SER A 80 10.79 2.75 -8.38
CA SER A 80 11.13 2.65 -9.80
C SER A 80 11.53 1.23 -10.23
N ARG A 81 11.77 0.31 -9.29
CA ARG A 81 12.03 -1.11 -9.59
C ARG A 81 10.72 -1.88 -9.78
N ALA A 82 9.69 -1.55 -8.99
CA ALA A 82 8.36 -2.11 -9.14
C ALA A 82 7.53 -1.44 -10.25
N ASN A 83 7.79 -0.15 -10.54
CA ASN A 83 7.10 0.60 -11.59
C ASN A 83 7.94 0.73 -12.88
N PRO A 84 7.64 -0.04 -13.95
CA PRO A 84 8.39 -0.01 -15.20
C PRO A 84 8.28 1.34 -15.94
N SER A 85 7.24 2.12 -15.69
CA SER A 85 7.07 3.45 -16.30
C SER A 85 7.99 4.52 -15.71
N LEU A 86 8.44 4.34 -14.47
CA LEU A 86 9.40 5.23 -13.78
C LEU A 86 10.83 4.69 -13.82
N SER A 87 11.08 3.63 -14.60
CA SER A 87 12.41 3.04 -14.72
C SER A 87 13.42 4.08 -15.21
N PRO A 88 14.52 4.32 -14.45
CA PRO A 88 15.56 5.28 -14.85
C PRO A 88 16.31 4.83 -16.12
N LEU A 89 16.14 3.57 -16.53
CA LEU A 89 16.70 3.03 -17.77
C LEU A 89 15.83 3.35 -18.99
N SER A 90 14.52 3.54 -18.83
CA SER A 90 13.59 3.87 -19.93
C SER A 90 13.64 5.36 -20.33
N ALA A 91 14.12 6.25 -19.46
CA ALA A 91 14.16 7.69 -19.70
C ALA A 91 15.26 8.17 -20.70
N LYS A 92 16.07 7.28 -21.27
CA LYS A 92 17.35 7.63 -21.94
C LYS A 92 17.38 7.63 -23.48
N SER A 93 16.32 8.02 -24.20
CA SER A 93 16.40 8.09 -25.69
C SER A 93 15.97 9.42 -26.35
N GLN A 94 15.15 10.27 -25.74
CA GLN A 94 14.49 11.35 -26.50
C GLN A 94 15.20 12.72 -26.60
N GLN A 95 16.36 12.96 -25.95
CA GLN A 95 16.94 14.32 -25.88
C GLN A 95 18.19 14.59 -26.72
N ARG A 96 18.63 13.66 -27.58
CA ARG A 96 19.84 13.87 -28.41
C ARG A 96 19.60 14.10 -29.91
N ALA A 97 18.35 14.23 -30.35
CA ALA A 97 18.03 14.36 -31.79
C ALA A 97 17.74 15.79 -32.28
N SER A 98 17.79 16.83 -31.43
CA SER A 98 17.37 18.19 -31.79
C SER A 98 18.49 19.24 -31.89
N ARG A 99 19.75 18.84 -32.08
CA ARG A 99 20.81 19.78 -32.49
C ARG A 99 21.10 19.62 -33.98
N LEU A 100 20.28 20.29 -34.79
CA LEU A 100 20.63 20.63 -36.16
C LEU A 100 21.81 21.63 -36.14
N PRO A 101 22.85 21.46 -36.98
CA PRO A 101 23.88 22.47 -37.14
C PRO A 101 23.32 23.60 -38.02
N ASN A 102 23.24 24.81 -37.49
CA ASN A 102 22.97 25.98 -38.33
C ASN A 102 24.30 26.46 -38.92
N ALA A 103 24.28 26.62 -40.25
CA ALA A 103 25.36 27.12 -41.09
C ALA A 103 25.65 28.60 -40.87
#